data_AF-A0A8C7CPL8-F1
#
_entry.id   AF-A0A8C7CPL8-F1
#
_cell.length_a   1.000
_cell.length_b   1.000
_cell.length_c   1.000
_cell.angle_alpha   90.00
_cell.angle_beta   90.00
_cell.angle_gamma   90.00
#
_symmetry.space_group_name_H-M   'P 1'
#
loop_
_entity.id
_entity.type
_entity.pdbx_description
1 polymer ?
#
loop_
_entity_poly.entity_id
_entity_poly.type
_entity_poly.pdbx_seq_one_letter_code
_entity_poly.pdbx_strand_id
1 'polypeptide(L)'
;MMMQSLSKGINAAPPPAPRQRVQFLAEPTSVVAEGSNELTLSAASVPALAHHPLVSGPEFQHIGVGVGHRLDVFSSGVLVLGVGQSNKALTDLYRSHVTRDYTLEGELGMATDNFSHTGRLIERTTYDHITRDKLERVLAMMQGSNQKALLTYSKVDMSTQGAYELAVKGELRPDGKSPPIMTGLRLLHFQPPHFSLEVQCLNETQRYLCRILHEVGLELRSTAVCKGVRRTRDGPFTIQHALTHQHWTSPDVIQAIRQYRSSRKASKAKHTQPGKDTGTASQRQEMAEEAAVTGDSHRLHSVLTSKAFGS
;
A
#
# COMPACT_ATOMS: atom_id res chain seq x y z
N MET A 1 1.28 13.14 -12.05
CA MET A 1 0.20 14.03 -11.59
C MET A 1 0.01 14.01 -10.06
N MET A 2 -0.31 12.88 -9.41
CA MET A 2 -0.48 12.82 -7.94
C MET A 2 0.70 13.42 -7.14
N MET A 3 1.93 13.03 -7.49
CA MET A 3 3.14 13.49 -6.79
C MET A 3 3.34 15.01 -6.86
N GLN A 4 3.00 15.61 -8.00
CA GLN A 4 3.11 17.06 -8.20
C GLN A 4 2.03 17.83 -7.41
N SER A 5 0.81 17.27 -7.33
CA SER A 5 -0.26 17.85 -6.50
C SER A 5 0.10 17.80 -5.03
N LEU A 6 0.63 16.67 -4.57
CA LEU A 6 1.06 16.49 -3.18
C LEU A 6 2.21 17.44 -2.82
N SER A 7 3.23 17.56 -3.67
CA SER A 7 4.36 18.46 -3.40
C SER A 7 3.93 19.93 -3.37
N LYS A 8 3.06 20.35 -4.30
CA LYS A 8 2.47 21.71 -4.29
C LYS A 8 1.68 21.96 -3.02
N GLY A 9 0.82 21.03 -2.61
CA GLY A 9 -0.02 21.19 -1.43
C GLY A 9 0.76 21.21 -0.11
N ILE A 10 1.87 20.48 -0.01
CA ILE A 10 2.72 20.50 1.19
C ILE A 10 3.52 21.81 1.27
N ASN A 11 4.06 22.29 0.15
CA ASN A 11 4.83 23.53 0.11
C ASN A 11 3.95 24.80 0.15
N ALA A 12 2.63 24.67 0.01
CA ALA A 12 1.68 25.77 0.15
C ALA A 12 1.25 26.02 1.62
N ALA A 13 1.64 25.16 2.56
CA ALA A 13 1.34 25.37 3.97
C ALA A 13 2.13 26.58 4.53
N PRO A 14 1.52 27.41 5.40
CA PRO A 14 2.20 28.58 5.94
C PRO A 14 3.46 28.15 6.72
N PRO A 15 4.59 28.88 6.56
CA PRO A 15 5.83 28.53 7.23
C PRO A 15 5.67 28.64 8.75
N PRO A 16 6.41 27.82 9.52
CA PRO A 16 6.41 27.93 10.97
C PRO A 16 6.94 29.31 11.41
N ALA A 17 6.50 29.78 12.57
CA ALA A 17 6.96 31.05 13.13
C ALA A 17 8.50 31.06 13.29
N PRO A 18 9.17 32.20 13.02
CA PRO A 18 10.62 32.29 13.11
C PRO A 18 11.11 31.97 14.53
N ARG A 19 12.18 31.20 14.63
CA ARG A 19 12.81 30.88 15.91
C ARG A 19 13.31 32.16 16.58
N GLN A 20 13.14 32.28 17.89
CA GLN A 20 13.70 33.39 18.66
C GLN A 20 15.14 33.10 19.07
N ARG A 21 16.00 34.12 19.07
CA ARG A 21 17.33 34.06 19.67
C ARG A 21 17.48 35.17 20.70
N VAL A 22 18.21 34.88 21.76
CA VAL A 22 18.58 35.90 22.76
C VAL A 22 19.75 36.69 22.18
N GLN A 23 19.60 38.01 22.11
CA GLN A 23 20.65 38.94 21.74
C GLN A 23 20.83 39.96 22.86
N PHE A 24 22.07 40.15 23.29
CA PHE A 24 22.41 41.18 24.25
C PHE A 24 22.56 42.50 23.51
N LEU A 25 21.71 43.47 23.83
CA LEU A 25 21.75 44.81 23.27
C LEU A 25 22.39 45.73 24.30
N ALA A 26 23.35 46.55 23.86
CA ALA A 26 23.88 47.61 24.69
C ALA A 26 22.82 48.71 24.79
N GLU A 27 22.50 49.13 26.02
CA GLU A 27 21.61 50.28 26.19
C GLU A 27 22.35 51.56 25.76
N PRO A 28 21.70 52.46 24.99
CA PRO A 28 22.34 53.70 24.59
C PRO A 28 22.66 54.50 25.85
N THR A 29 23.96 54.74 26.07
CA THR A 29 24.47 55.55 27.18
C THR A 29 24.06 57.00 26.95
N SER A 30 22.83 57.37 27.34
CA SER A 30 22.54 58.76 27.60
C SER A 30 23.34 59.14 28.84
N VAL A 31 24.12 60.22 28.71
CA VAL A 31 25.00 60.86 29.69
C VAL A 31 26.42 60.28 29.79
N VAL A 32 27.35 61.02 29.18
CA VAL A 32 28.80 60.89 29.35
C VAL A 32 29.14 61.35 30.77
N ALA A 33 29.55 60.42 31.63
CA ALA A 33 30.27 60.71 32.86
C ALA A 33 31.59 59.93 32.81
N GLU A 34 32.70 60.65 32.93
CA GLU A 34 34.06 60.14 32.87
C GLU A 34 34.30 59.07 33.94
N GLY A 35 34.91 57.94 33.53
CA GLY A 35 35.57 57.04 34.46
C GLY A 35 34.80 55.79 34.90
N SER A 36 34.08 55.11 34.00
CA SER A 36 33.90 53.64 34.01
C SER A 36 33.11 53.22 32.78
N ASN A 37 33.75 52.54 31.83
CA ASN A 37 33.08 51.96 30.66
C ASN A 37 32.32 50.68 31.06
N GLU A 38 31.38 50.78 31.99
CA GLU A 38 30.46 49.66 32.26
C GLU A 38 29.34 49.68 31.22
N LEU A 39 29.49 48.85 30.19
CA LEU A 39 28.45 48.59 29.21
C LEU A 39 27.34 47.77 29.87
N THR A 40 26.21 48.40 30.18
CA THR A 40 25.01 47.67 30.61
C THR A 40 24.41 46.94 29.41
N LEU A 41 24.42 45.61 29.45
CA LEU A 41 23.85 44.74 28.42
C LEU A 41 22.48 44.26 28.87
N SER A 42 21.43 44.56 28.08
CA SER A 42 20.10 44.00 28.27
C SER A 42 19.86 42.81 27.33
N ALA A 43 19.38 41.69 27.88
CA ALA A 43 19.04 40.52 27.10
C ALA A 43 17.66 40.72 26.44
N ALA A 44 17.62 40.82 25.12
CA ALA A 44 16.38 40.92 24.35
C ALA A 44 16.16 39.66 23.51
N SER A 45 14.93 39.14 23.49
CA SER A 45 14.55 38.06 22.58
C SER A 45 14.23 38.63 21.20
N VAL A 46 15.08 38.38 20.22
CA VAL A 46 14.96 38.90 18.85
C VAL A 46 14.69 37.73 17.89
N PRO A 47 13.77 37.86 16.93
CA PRO A 47 13.56 36.82 15.93
C PRO A 47 14.85 36.56 15.12
N ALA A 48 15.21 35.28 14.98
CA ALA A 48 16.32 34.87 14.14
C ALA A 48 15.89 34.92 12.66
N LEU A 49 16.24 36.02 11.99
CA LEU A 49 15.84 36.29 10.61
C LEU A 49 16.63 35.50 9.55
N ALA A 50 17.62 34.70 9.94
CA ALA A 50 18.49 33.95 9.02
C ALA A 50 17.74 32.93 8.14
N HIS A 51 16.55 32.50 8.58
CA HIS A 51 15.65 31.61 7.84
C HIS A 51 14.33 32.31 7.47
N HIS A 52 14.29 33.64 7.54
CA HIS A 52 13.08 34.40 7.21
C HIS A 52 12.79 34.26 5.70
N PRO A 53 11.53 34.04 5.26
CA PRO A 53 11.21 33.84 3.85
C PRO A 53 11.67 34.97 2.91
N LEU A 54 11.74 36.21 3.41
CA LEU A 54 12.26 37.37 2.65
C LEU A 54 13.79 37.36 2.44
N VAL A 55 14.54 36.59 3.25
CA VAL A 55 16.00 36.50 3.20
C VAL A 55 16.44 35.23 2.49
N SER A 56 15.85 34.09 2.86
CA SER A 56 16.23 32.76 2.33
C SER A 56 15.37 32.29 1.16
N GLY A 57 14.28 33.00 0.86
CA GLY A 57 13.26 32.54 -0.08
C GLY A 57 12.28 31.53 0.54
N PRO A 58 11.33 31.00 -0.24
CA PRO A 58 10.38 29.99 0.23
C PRO A 58 11.10 28.69 0.61
N GLU A 59 10.83 28.17 1.81
CA GLU A 59 11.32 26.86 2.22
C GLU A 59 10.53 25.75 1.51
N PHE A 60 11.25 24.84 0.86
CA PHE A 60 10.66 23.66 0.23
C PHE A 60 10.91 22.43 1.10
N GLN A 61 9.83 21.71 1.45
CA GLN A 61 9.95 20.43 2.12
C GLN A 61 10.18 19.32 1.10
N HIS A 62 11.29 18.60 1.25
CA HIS A 62 11.59 17.43 0.44
C HIS A 62 11.01 16.18 1.11
N ILE A 63 9.98 15.58 0.52
CA ILE A 63 9.34 14.36 1.01
C ILE A 63 9.49 13.26 -0.03
N GLY A 64 10.21 12.20 0.33
CA GLY A 64 10.37 11.04 -0.53
C GLY A 64 9.08 10.23 -0.60
N VAL A 65 8.60 9.93 -1.81
CA VAL A 65 7.45 9.06 -2.03
C VAL A 65 7.91 7.75 -2.68
N GLY A 66 7.67 6.64 -2.00
CA GLY A 66 7.88 5.30 -2.51
C GLY A 66 6.65 4.79 -3.24
N VAL A 67 6.85 4.06 -4.33
CA VAL A 67 5.75 3.41 -5.05
C VAL A 67 5.71 1.95 -4.68
N GLY A 68 4.52 1.49 -4.31
CA GLY A 68 4.20 0.11 -4.03
C GLY A 68 4.09 -0.73 -5.30
N HIS A 69 3.45 -1.90 -5.21
CA HIS A 69 3.46 -2.87 -6.32
C HIS A 69 2.90 -2.17 -7.55
N ARG A 70 3.76 -1.93 -8.56
CA ARG A 70 3.40 -1.13 -9.73
C ARG A 70 2.23 -1.77 -10.46
N LEU A 71 1.26 -0.94 -10.85
CA LEU A 71 0.25 -1.34 -11.82
C LEU A 71 0.79 -1.06 -13.21
N ASP A 72 0.43 -1.93 -14.15
CA ASP A 72 0.65 -1.68 -15.57
C ASP A 72 -0.29 -0.58 -16.08
N VAL A 73 0.03 0.03 -17.22
CA VAL A 73 -0.73 1.15 -17.80
C VAL A 73 -2.18 0.76 -18.11
N PHE A 74 -2.40 -0.49 -18.52
CA PHE A 74 -3.74 -1.03 -18.82
C PHE A 74 -4.45 -1.61 -17.60
N SER A 75 -3.84 -1.48 -16.42
CA SER A 75 -4.42 -1.96 -15.16
C SER A 75 -5.02 -0.81 -14.38
N SER A 76 -6.14 -1.09 -13.72
CA SER A 76 -6.78 -0.15 -12.82
C SER A 76 -6.80 -0.67 -11.38
N GLY A 77 -7.18 0.20 -10.44
CA GLY A 77 -7.44 -0.19 -9.06
C GLY A 77 -6.39 0.29 -8.06
N VAL A 78 -6.22 -0.44 -6.97
CA VAL A 78 -5.51 0.01 -5.77
C VAL A 78 -4.00 0.03 -6.00
N LEU A 79 -3.37 1.20 -5.96
CA LEU A 79 -1.92 1.40 -5.95
C LEU A 79 -1.45 1.90 -4.59
N VAL A 80 -0.63 1.12 -3.91
CA VAL A 80 -0.09 1.50 -2.61
C VAL A 80 1.13 2.42 -2.80
N LEU A 81 1.28 3.48 -2.00
CA LEU A 81 2.37 4.45 -2.03
C LEU A 81 2.86 4.69 -0.60
N GLY A 82 4.15 4.86 -0.39
CA GLY A 82 4.74 5.22 0.90
C GLY A 82 5.09 6.70 0.91
N VAL A 83 4.83 7.42 2.00
CA VAL A 83 5.23 8.83 2.12
C VAL A 83 6.23 9.00 3.25
N GLY A 84 7.37 9.64 2.96
CA GLY A 84 8.43 9.93 3.91
C GLY A 84 8.93 8.68 4.63
N GLN A 85 8.79 8.65 5.96
CA GLN A 85 9.27 7.55 6.79
C GLN A 85 8.52 6.23 6.55
N SER A 86 7.31 6.27 5.98
CA SER A 86 6.53 5.06 5.68
C SER A 86 7.03 4.27 4.48
N ASN A 87 8.04 4.75 3.76
CA ASN A 87 8.72 3.97 2.73
C ASN A 87 9.36 2.70 3.29
N LYS A 88 9.80 2.71 4.55
CA LYS A 88 10.28 1.50 5.25
C LYS A 88 9.16 0.49 5.43
N ALA A 89 8.02 0.91 5.99
CA ALA A 89 6.85 0.06 6.17
C ALA A 89 6.29 -0.48 4.84
N LEU A 90 6.38 0.30 3.75
CA LEU A 90 6.05 -0.17 2.41
C LEU A 90 6.99 -1.30 1.97
N THR A 91 8.30 -1.16 2.22
CA THR A 91 9.29 -2.20 1.89
C THR A 91 9.06 -3.48 2.70
N ASP A 92 8.68 -3.34 3.97
CA ASP A 92 8.35 -4.50 4.83
C ASP A 92 7.09 -5.21 4.34
N LEU A 93 6.07 -4.46 3.90
CA LEU A 93 4.85 -5.04 3.31
C LEU A 93 5.16 -5.89 2.07
N TYR A 94 6.10 -5.45 1.24
CA TYR A 94 6.56 -6.24 0.09
C TYR A 94 7.27 -7.52 0.49
N ARG A 95 8.16 -7.42 1.47
CA ARG A 95 8.91 -8.59 1.97
C ARG A 95 8.00 -9.61 2.64
N SER A 96 6.84 -9.17 3.17
CA SER A 96 5.87 -10.05 3.80
C SER A 96 4.99 -10.86 2.85
N HIS A 97 5.24 -10.79 1.52
CA HIS A 97 4.52 -11.56 0.51
C HIS A 97 3.00 -11.50 0.70
N VAL A 98 2.44 -10.29 0.81
CA VAL A 98 0.99 -10.10 0.97
C VAL A 98 0.22 -10.59 -0.26
N THR A 99 -0.99 -11.11 -0.01
CA THR A 99 -1.92 -11.47 -1.07
C THR A 99 -2.45 -10.21 -1.74
N ARG A 100 -2.67 -10.31 -3.06
CA ARG A 100 -3.26 -9.27 -3.89
C ARG A 100 -4.47 -9.86 -4.60
N ASP A 101 -5.54 -9.10 -4.64
CA ASP A 101 -6.81 -9.55 -5.24
C ASP A 101 -7.09 -8.72 -6.49
N TYR A 102 -7.54 -9.42 -7.52
CA TYR A 102 -7.78 -8.87 -8.84
C TYR A 102 -9.14 -9.29 -9.36
N THR A 103 -9.77 -8.39 -10.09
CA THR A 103 -10.83 -8.70 -11.03
C THR A 103 -10.21 -8.70 -12.43
N LEU A 104 -10.26 -9.83 -13.11
CA LEU A 104 -9.80 -10.00 -14.48
C LEU A 104 -11.00 -10.08 -15.41
N GLU A 105 -10.93 -9.38 -16.54
CA GLU A 105 -11.95 -9.42 -17.58
C GLU A 105 -11.38 -10.14 -18.80
N GLY A 106 -12.01 -11.24 -19.18
CA GLY A 106 -11.62 -12.08 -20.31
C GLY A 106 -12.62 -12.01 -21.45
N GLU A 107 -12.12 -12.21 -22.66
CA GLU A 107 -12.92 -12.41 -23.87
C GLU A 107 -12.52 -13.72 -24.55
N LEU A 108 -13.50 -14.60 -24.79
CA LEU A 108 -13.34 -15.89 -25.46
C LEU A 108 -13.29 -15.74 -26.98
N GLY A 109 -12.67 -16.71 -27.64
CA GLY A 109 -12.59 -16.81 -29.10
C GLY A 109 -11.45 -16.02 -29.75
N MET A 110 -10.53 -15.45 -28.96
CA MET A 110 -9.43 -14.65 -29.46
C MET A 110 -8.12 -14.94 -28.70
N ALA A 111 -7.02 -15.09 -29.45
CA ALA A 111 -5.67 -15.18 -28.90
C ALA A 111 -4.76 -14.08 -29.46
N THR A 112 -3.92 -13.50 -28.60
CA THR A 112 -2.92 -12.48 -28.95
C THR A 112 -1.54 -12.88 -28.44
N ASP A 113 -0.49 -12.28 -29.00
CA ASP A 113 0.92 -12.53 -28.67
C ASP A 113 1.30 -12.22 -27.21
N ASN A 114 0.69 -11.20 -26.63
CA ASN A 114 0.96 -10.75 -25.27
C ASN A 114 -0.16 -11.13 -24.27
N PHE A 115 -1.12 -11.95 -24.69
CA PHE A 115 -2.31 -12.36 -23.92
C PHE A 115 -3.25 -11.21 -23.51
N SER A 116 -3.02 -10.00 -24.02
CA SER A 116 -3.81 -8.79 -23.81
C SER A 116 -4.53 -8.40 -25.10
N HIS A 117 -5.67 -7.73 -24.98
CA HIS A 117 -6.44 -7.24 -26.14
C HIS A 117 -5.65 -6.24 -27.02
N THR A 118 -4.59 -5.64 -26.48
CA THR A 118 -3.68 -4.73 -27.18
C THR A 118 -2.64 -5.44 -28.05
N GLY A 119 -2.47 -6.75 -27.87
CA GLY A 119 -1.52 -7.55 -28.63
C GLY A 119 -1.94 -7.77 -30.08
N ARG A 120 -1.01 -8.28 -30.88
CA ARG A 120 -1.31 -8.70 -32.25
C ARG A 120 -2.17 -9.96 -32.21
N LEU A 121 -3.28 -9.95 -32.95
CA LEU A 121 -4.13 -11.12 -33.14
C LEU A 121 -3.33 -12.27 -33.76
N ILE A 122 -3.32 -13.42 -33.08
CA ILE A 122 -2.70 -14.66 -33.55
C ILE A 122 -3.76 -15.58 -34.15
N GLU A 123 -4.85 -15.79 -33.42
CA GLU A 123 -5.86 -16.79 -33.77
C GLU A 123 -7.25 -16.39 -33.28
N ARG A 124 -8.27 -16.84 -34.02
CA ARG A 124 -9.68 -16.80 -33.62
C ARG A 124 -10.23 -18.21 -33.55
N THR A 125 -10.97 -18.50 -32.49
CA THR A 125 -11.58 -19.82 -32.26
C THR A 125 -13.06 -19.67 -31.91
N THR A 126 -13.83 -20.74 -32.08
CA THR A 126 -15.23 -20.78 -31.68
C THR A 126 -15.35 -20.96 -30.15
N TYR A 127 -16.43 -20.44 -29.58
CA TYR A 127 -16.71 -20.50 -28.14
C TYR A 127 -18.14 -20.95 -27.81
N ASP A 128 -18.95 -21.31 -28.82
CA ASP A 128 -20.36 -21.68 -28.65
C ASP A 128 -20.56 -22.91 -27.76
N HIS A 129 -19.56 -23.80 -27.69
CA HIS A 129 -19.59 -24.99 -26.85
C HIS A 129 -19.28 -24.72 -25.37
N ILE A 130 -18.89 -23.50 -25.01
CA ILE A 130 -18.46 -23.14 -23.65
C ILE A 130 -19.68 -22.79 -22.80
N THR A 131 -19.93 -23.59 -21.78
CA THR A 131 -20.97 -23.35 -20.78
C THR A 131 -20.34 -22.90 -19.46
N ARG A 132 -21.16 -22.28 -18.61
CA ARG A 132 -20.76 -21.87 -17.27
C ARG A 132 -20.16 -23.03 -16.47
N ASP A 133 -20.79 -24.19 -16.50
CA ASP A 133 -20.34 -25.39 -15.76
C ASP A 133 -18.97 -25.88 -16.24
N LYS A 134 -18.69 -25.80 -17.54
CA LYS A 134 -17.37 -26.17 -18.09
C LYS A 134 -16.30 -25.23 -17.59
N LEU A 135 -16.58 -23.92 -17.61
CA LEU A 135 -15.67 -22.90 -17.10
C LEU A 135 -15.40 -23.13 -15.60
N GLU A 136 -16.43 -23.29 -14.78
CA GLU A 136 -16.26 -23.52 -13.33
C GLU A 136 -15.44 -24.78 -13.02
N ARG A 137 -15.60 -25.87 -13.79
CA ARG A 137 -14.75 -27.08 -13.65
C ARG A 137 -13.28 -26.82 -13.96
N VAL A 138 -12.99 -26.07 -15.04
CA VAL A 138 -11.63 -25.68 -15.39
C VAL A 138 -11.01 -24.81 -14.29
N LEU A 139 -11.75 -23.82 -13.78
CA LEU A 139 -11.29 -22.97 -12.70
C LEU A 139 -10.94 -23.78 -11.43
N ALA A 140 -11.80 -24.74 -11.06
CA ALA A 140 -11.55 -25.63 -9.91
C ALA A 140 -10.28 -26.48 -10.10
N MET A 141 -10.05 -27.01 -11.31
CA MET A 141 -8.83 -27.77 -11.64
C MET A 141 -7.57 -26.91 -11.49
N MET A 142 -7.59 -25.70 -12.06
CA MET A 142 -6.47 -24.76 -11.96
C MET A 142 -6.19 -24.36 -10.52
N GLN A 143 -7.24 -24.13 -9.72
CA GLN A 143 -7.10 -23.81 -8.31
C GLN A 143 -6.44 -24.95 -7.53
N GLY A 144 -6.83 -26.20 -7.77
CA GLY A 144 -6.20 -27.38 -7.15
C GLY A 144 -4.71 -27.52 -7.49
N SER A 145 -4.34 -27.28 -8.76
CA SER A 145 -2.94 -27.30 -9.21
C SER A 145 -2.10 -26.24 -8.49
N ASN A 146 -2.62 -25.02 -8.37
CA ASN A 146 -1.93 -23.93 -7.70
C ASN A 146 -1.85 -24.11 -6.17
N GLN A 147 -2.84 -24.74 -5.53
CA GLN A 147 -2.78 -25.09 -4.12
C GLN A 147 -1.61 -26.07 -3.84
N LYS A 148 -1.40 -27.05 -4.71
CA LYS A 148 -0.24 -27.96 -4.63
C LYS A 148 1.09 -27.20 -4.78
N ALA A 149 1.15 -26.23 -5.68
CA ALA A 149 2.32 -25.37 -5.83
C ALA A 149 2.59 -24.55 -4.56
N LEU A 150 1.56 -23.94 -3.96
CA LEU A 150 1.68 -23.18 -2.71
C LEU A 150 2.27 -24.04 -1.58
N LEU A 151 1.75 -25.26 -1.40
CA LEU A 151 2.25 -26.20 -0.40
C LEU A 151 3.75 -26.49 -0.62
N THR A 152 4.14 -26.75 -1.87
CA THR A 152 5.54 -27.03 -2.23
C THR A 152 6.46 -25.85 -1.93
N TYR A 153 6.05 -24.63 -2.29
CA TYR A 153 6.87 -23.43 -2.08
C TYR A 153 6.87 -22.90 -0.65
N SER A 154 5.90 -23.30 0.17
CA SER A 154 5.86 -22.93 1.59
C SER A 154 6.93 -23.65 2.42
N LYS A 155 7.48 -24.78 1.94
CA LYS A 155 8.40 -25.67 2.68
C LYS A 155 7.90 -26.05 4.08
N VAL A 156 6.60 -25.96 4.32
CA VAL A 156 5.99 -26.32 5.59
C VAL A 156 5.73 -27.83 5.57
N ASP A 157 6.15 -28.51 6.63
CA ASP A 157 5.83 -29.93 6.82
C ASP A 157 4.35 -30.08 7.20
N MET A 158 3.55 -30.54 6.24
CA MET A 158 2.10 -30.73 6.40
C MET A 158 1.72 -31.79 7.44
N SER A 159 2.68 -32.59 7.92
CA SER A 159 2.44 -33.54 9.02
C SER A 159 2.33 -32.85 10.39
N THR A 160 2.67 -31.56 10.48
CA THR A 160 2.66 -30.81 11.73
C THR A 160 1.34 -30.09 11.99
N GLN A 161 0.94 -30.01 13.27
CA GLN A 161 -0.25 -29.25 13.69
C GLN A 161 -0.16 -27.78 13.31
N GLY A 162 1.04 -27.18 13.37
CA GLY A 162 1.27 -25.78 12.97
C GLY A 162 0.98 -25.54 11.49
N ALA A 163 1.28 -26.50 10.62
CA ALA A 163 0.94 -26.41 9.20
C ALA A 163 -0.57 -26.41 8.97
N TYR A 164 -1.29 -27.27 9.70
CA TYR A 164 -2.74 -27.30 9.66
C TYR A 164 -3.35 -25.97 10.11
N GLU A 165 -2.86 -25.41 11.22
CA GLU A 165 -3.32 -24.11 11.71
C GLU A 165 -3.08 -22.98 10.69
N LEU A 166 -1.91 -22.94 10.05
CA LEU A 166 -1.60 -21.96 9.01
C LEU A 166 -2.50 -22.12 7.78
N ALA A 167 -2.80 -23.36 7.37
CA ALA A 167 -3.69 -23.64 6.25
C ALA A 167 -5.13 -23.22 6.55
N VAL A 168 -5.64 -23.53 7.75
CA VAL A 168 -6.99 -23.13 8.19
C VAL A 168 -7.12 -21.62 8.31
N LYS A 169 -6.07 -20.93 8.79
CA LYS A 169 -6.03 -19.45 8.85
C LYS A 169 -5.84 -18.79 7.48
N GLY A 170 -5.47 -19.55 6.44
CA GLY A 170 -5.11 -19.00 5.13
C GLY A 170 -3.82 -18.19 5.16
N GLU A 171 -2.96 -18.43 6.14
CA GLU A 171 -1.68 -17.73 6.36
C GLU A 171 -0.50 -18.46 5.73
N LEU A 172 -0.76 -19.53 4.97
CA LEU A 172 0.28 -20.23 4.23
C LEU A 172 0.89 -19.30 3.17
N ARG A 173 2.20 -19.06 3.28
CA ARG A 173 2.96 -18.22 2.36
C ARG A 173 4.20 -18.96 1.87
N PRO A 174 4.68 -18.64 0.65
CA PRO A 174 5.92 -19.19 0.15
C PRO A 174 7.10 -18.71 1.01
N ASP A 175 8.05 -19.61 1.26
CA ASP A 175 9.29 -19.30 1.95
C ASP A 175 10.34 -18.79 0.94
N GLY A 176 10.55 -17.47 0.94
CA GLY A 176 11.50 -16.80 0.06
C GLY A 176 11.02 -16.61 -1.38
N LYS A 177 11.94 -16.71 -2.34
CA LYS A 177 11.64 -16.48 -3.76
C LYS A 177 10.80 -17.63 -4.31
N SER A 178 9.59 -17.31 -4.75
CA SER A 178 8.67 -18.22 -5.42
C SER A 178 8.19 -17.63 -6.74
N PRO A 179 7.77 -18.47 -7.70
CA PRO A 179 7.01 -17.99 -8.85
C PRO A 179 5.68 -17.36 -8.41
N PRO A 180 4.97 -16.67 -9.31
CA PRO A 180 3.58 -16.29 -9.08
C PRO A 180 2.74 -17.50 -8.65
N ILE A 181 1.98 -17.37 -7.57
CA ILE A 181 1.11 -18.42 -7.07
C ILE A 181 -0.29 -17.84 -6.91
N MET A 182 -1.27 -18.48 -7.57
CA MET A 182 -2.68 -18.15 -7.41
C MET A 182 -3.28 -18.95 -6.25
N THR A 183 -3.76 -18.27 -5.21
CA THR A 183 -4.32 -18.89 -4.01
C THR A 183 -5.84 -19.07 -4.09
N GLY A 184 -6.51 -18.27 -4.91
CA GLY A 184 -7.96 -18.30 -5.06
C GLY A 184 -8.38 -17.90 -6.47
N LEU A 185 -9.40 -18.57 -7.00
CA LEU A 185 -9.94 -18.34 -8.33
C LEU A 185 -11.45 -18.54 -8.31
N ARG A 186 -12.22 -17.54 -8.74
CA ARG A 186 -13.68 -17.58 -8.71
C ARG A 186 -14.28 -16.91 -9.94
N LEU A 187 -15.33 -17.51 -10.48
CA LEU A 187 -16.15 -16.89 -11.52
C LEU A 187 -17.06 -15.81 -10.91
N LEU A 188 -17.00 -14.59 -11.43
CA LEU A 188 -17.91 -13.50 -11.04
C LEU A 188 -19.08 -13.39 -11.99
N HIS A 189 -18.77 -13.34 -13.29
CA HIS A 189 -19.73 -13.06 -14.34
C HIS A 189 -19.40 -13.88 -15.57
N PHE A 190 -20.44 -14.34 -16.27
CA PHE A 190 -20.30 -15.13 -17.50
C PHE A 190 -21.41 -14.77 -18.48
N GLN A 191 -21.03 -14.02 -19.50
CA GLN A 191 -21.87 -13.62 -20.63
C GLN A 191 -21.04 -13.73 -21.91
N PRO A 192 -20.92 -14.93 -22.51
CA PRO A 192 -20.08 -15.17 -23.67
C PRO A 192 -20.28 -14.10 -24.78
N PRO A 193 -19.18 -13.62 -25.39
CA PRO A 193 -17.80 -14.07 -25.21
C PRO A 193 -17.12 -13.51 -23.94
N HIS A 194 -17.74 -12.63 -23.18
CA HIS A 194 -17.13 -11.98 -22.02
C HIS A 194 -17.33 -12.75 -20.72
N PHE A 195 -16.31 -12.76 -19.88
CA PHE A 195 -16.39 -13.32 -18.54
C PHE A 195 -15.47 -12.56 -17.58
N SER A 196 -15.75 -12.65 -16.29
CA SER A 196 -14.96 -11.98 -15.26
C SER A 196 -14.58 -12.95 -14.15
N LEU A 197 -13.32 -12.94 -13.77
CA LEU A 197 -12.77 -13.78 -12.70
C LEU A 197 -12.29 -12.91 -11.55
N GLU A 198 -12.51 -13.39 -10.33
CA GLU A 198 -11.81 -12.91 -9.15
C GLU A 198 -10.62 -13.83 -8.88
N VAL A 199 -9.44 -13.24 -8.77
CA VAL A 199 -8.18 -13.97 -8.61
C VAL A 199 -7.44 -13.41 -7.41
N GLN A 200 -7.02 -14.29 -6.52
CA GLN A 200 -6.14 -13.98 -5.39
C GLN A 200 -4.77 -14.58 -5.67
N CYS A 201 -3.73 -13.76 -5.62
CA CYS A 201 -2.38 -14.14 -6.00
C CYS A 201 -1.32 -13.65 -5.03
N LEU A 202 -0.16 -14.32 -5.11
CA LEU A 202 1.09 -14.00 -4.45
C LEU A 202 2.17 -13.85 -5.53
N ASN A 203 3.08 -12.89 -5.34
CA ASN A 203 4.25 -12.67 -6.22
C ASN A 203 3.94 -12.57 -7.73
N GLU A 204 2.72 -12.17 -8.08
CA GLU A 204 2.26 -12.12 -9.45
C GLU A 204 2.73 -10.88 -10.21
N THR A 205 2.71 -11.05 -11.54
CA THR A 205 2.96 -10.01 -12.53
C THR A 205 1.73 -9.85 -13.40
N GLN A 206 1.59 -8.69 -14.05
CA GLN A 206 0.49 -8.43 -14.98
C GLN A 206 0.40 -9.49 -16.09
N ARG A 207 1.54 -9.85 -16.69
CA ARG A 207 1.60 -10.86 -17.74
C ARG A 207 1.12 -12.23 -17.27
N TYR A 208 1.42 -12.59 -16.01
CA TYR A 208 0.92 -13.82 -15.41
C TYR A 208 -0.61 -13.81 -15.27
N LEU A 209 -1.21 -12.70 -14.85
CA LEU A 209 -2.67 -12.57 -14.78
C LEU A 209 -3.34 -12.73 -16.15
N CYS A 210 -2.79 -12.10 -17.19
CA CYS A 210 -3.29 -12.28 -18.56
C CYS A 210 -3.11 -13.72 -19.05
N ARG A 211 -1.98 -14.36 -18.71
CA ARG A 211 -1.72 -15.75 -19.03
C ARG A 211 -2.72 -16.71 -18.38
N ILE A 212 -3.19 -16.45 -17.15
CA ILE A 212 -4.24 -17.27 -16.50
C ILE A 212 -5.49 -17.33 -17.39
N LEU A 213 -5.95 -16.18 -17.91
CA LEU A 213 -7.12 -16.15 -18.79
C LEU A 213 -6.86 -16.94 -20.08
N HIS A 214 -5.67 -16.81 -20.65
CA HIS A 214 -5.28 -17.59 -21.83
C HIS A 214 -5.30 -19.11 -21.56
N GLU A 215 -4.73 -19.55 -20.43
CA GLU A 215 -4.75 -20.96 -20.02
C GLU A 215 -6.18 -21.47 -19.79
N VAL A 216 -7.06 -20.67 -19.19
CA VAL A 216 -8.50 -21.00 -19.08
C VAL A 216 -9.12 -21.23 -20.46
N GLY A 217 -8.80 -20.38 -21.44
CA GLY A 217 -9.25 -20.56 -22.82
C GLY A 217 -8.80 -21.90 -23.42
N LEU A 218 -7.51 -22.22 -23.26
CA LEU A 218 -6.92 -23.46 -23.78
C LEU A 218 -7.56 -24.71 -23.18
N GLU A 219 -7.77 -24.73 -21.86
CA GLU A 219 -8.44 -25.83 -21.15
C GLU A 219 -9.90 -26.02 -21.59
N LEU A 220 -10.56 -24.94 -22.03
CA LEU A 220 -11.89 -24.97 -22.62
C LEU A 220 -11.90 -25.36 -24.11
N ARG A 221 -10.75 -25.75 -24.67
CA ARG A 221 -10.54 -26.03 -26.10
C ARG A 221 -10.94 -24.84 -26.98
N SER A 222 -10.58 -23.65 -26.54
CA SER A 222 -10.80 -22.39 -27.25
C SER A 222 -9.62 -21.48 -26.95
N THR A 223 -9.77 -20.18 -27.20
CA THR A 223 -8.78 -19.16 -26.84
C THR A 223 -9.44 -18.05 -26.05
N ALA A 224 -8.65 -17.40 -25.20
CA ALA A 224 -9.11 -16.24 -24.46
C ALA A 224 -8.02 -15.20 -24.33
N VAL A 225 -8.44 -13.94 -24.23
CA VAL A 225 -7.57 -12.78 -24.07
C VAL A 225 -8.01 -11.94 -22.88
N CYS A 226 -7.04 -11.27 -22.24
CA CYS A 226 -7.30 -10.32 -21.18
C CYS A 226 -7.73 -8.95 -21.76
N LYS A 227 -8.95 -8.53 -21.44
CA LYS A 227 -9.41 -7.16 -21.72
C LYS A 227 -9.00 -6.18 -20.63
N GLY A 228 -9.12 -6.58 -19.37
CA GLY A 228 -8.96 -5.68 -18.26
C GLY A 228 -8.41 -6.38 -17.02
N VAL A 229 -7.55 -5.67 -16.29
CA VAL A 229 -7.08 -6.09 -14.98
C VAL A 229 -7.34 -4.98 -13.98
N ARG A 230 -8.05 -5.32 -12.91
CA ARG A 230 -8.37 -4.38 -11.84
C ARG A 230 -7.94 -4.94 -10.50
N ARG A 231 -6.94 -4.32 -9.85
CA ARG A 231 -6.55 -4.68 -8.49
C ARG A 231 -7.54 -4.14 -7.47
N THR A 232 -8.25 -5.02 -6.78
CA THR A 232 -9.27 -4.68 -5.77
C THR A 232 -8.67 -4.60 -4.37
N ARG A 233 -7.58 -5.35 -4.10
CA ARG A 233 -6.88 -5.37 -2.82
C ARG A 233 -5.36 -5.54 -3.01
N ASP A 234 -4.58 -4.84 -2.18
CA ASP A 234 -3.14 -5.05 -2.01
C ASP A 234 -2.83 -5.19 -0.51
N GLY A 235 -2.72 -6.43 -0.04
CA GLY A 235 -2.60 -6.77 1.37
C GLY A 235 -3.76 -6.20 2.21
N PRO A 236 -3.49 -5.35 3.23
CA PRO A 236 -4.54 -4.79 4.07
C PRO A 236 -5.32 -3.66 3.39
N PHE A 237 -4.90 -3.21 2.21
CA PHE A 237 -5.50 -2.07 1.52
C PHE A 237 -6.50 -2.54 0.47
N THR A 238 -7.77 -2.19 0.66
CA THR A 238 -8.84 -2.48 -0.29
C THR A 238 -9.24 -1.22 -1.07
N ILE A 239 -10.11 -1.40 -2.06
CA ILE A 239 -10.63 -0.31 -2.89
C ILE A 239 -11.36 0.78 -2.11
N GLN A 240 -11.86 0.47 -0.91
CA GLN A 240 -12.54 1.43 -0.03
C GLN A 240 -11.57 2.44 0.58
N HIS A 241 -10.29 2.08 0.71
CA HIS A 241 -9.24 2.98 1.20
C HIS A 241 -8.65 3.86 0.08
N ALA A 242 -8.90 3.50 -1.19
CA ALA A 242 -8.25 4.13 -2.32
C ALA A 242 -8.90 5.47 -2.71
N LEU A 243 -8.07 6.52 -2.83
CA LEU A 243 -8.50 7.82 -3.33
C LEU A 243 -8.59 7.80 -4.86
N THR A 244 -9.72 8.29 -5.39
CA THR A 244 -9.88 8.52 -6.83
C THR A 244 -9.03 9.69 -7.31
N HIS A 245 -8.76 9.76 -8.61
CA HIS A 245 -7.92 10.79 -9.22
C HIS A 245 -8.30 12.23 -8.82
N GLN A 246 -9.60 12.50 -8.70
CA GLN A 246 -10.14 13.81 -8.32
C GLN A 246 -9.74 14.23 -6.89
N HIS A 247 -9.50 13.27 -6.00
CA HIS A 247 -9.16 13.50 -4.59
C HIS A 247 -7.65 13.34 -4.33
N TRP A 248 -6.81 13.50 -5.36
CA TRP A 248 -5.35 13.50 -5.22
C TRP A 248 -4.83 14.86 -4.74
N THR A 249 -5.47 15.42 -3.72
CA THR A 249 -5.05 16.67 -3.09
C THR A 249 -4.36 16.38 -1.75
N SER A 250 -3.47 17.26 -1.32
CA SER A 250 -2.80 17.14 0.00
C SER A 250 -3.78 16.97 1.17
N PRO A 251 -4.86 17.78 1.33
CA PRO A 251 -5.77 17.63 2.45
C PRO A 251 -6.51 16.28 2.43
N ASP A 252 -6.99 15.84 1.26
CA ASP A 252 -7.69 14.55 1.11
C ASP A 252 -6.77 13.38 1.47
N VAL A 253 -5.52 13.45 1.00
CA VAL A 253 -4.46 12.50 1.32
C VAL A 253 -4.25 12.43 2.83
N ILE A 254 -4.03 13.58 3.49
CA ILE A 254 -3.82 13.64 4.96
C ILE A 254 -5.04 13.11 5.72
N GLN A 255 -6.25 13.40 5.24
CA GLN A 255 -7.48 12.93 5.85
C GLN A 255 -7.63 11.41 5.73
N ALA A 256 -7.43 10.84 4.54
CA ALA A 256 -7.49 9.40 4.31
C ALA A 256 -6.50 8.64 5.20
N ILE A 257 -5.30 9.19 5.35
CA ILE A 257 -4.26 8.69 6.25
C ILE A 257 -4.75 8.64 7.71
N ARG A 258 -5.34 9.75 8.19
CA ARG A 258 -5.86 9.85 9.57
C ARG A 258 -7.00 8.87 9.80
N GLN A 259 -7.93 8.77 8.85
CA GLN A 259 -9.05 7.83 8.90
C GLN A 259 -8.55 6.38 8.98
N TYR A 260 -7.63 5.97 8.12
CA TYR A 260 -7.08 4.61 8.14
C TYR A 260 -6.35 4.28 9.46
N ARG A 261 -5.64 5.25 10.04
CA ARG A 261 -5.00 5.06 11.36
C ARG A 261 -6.02 4.86 12.47
N SER A 262 -7.11 5.63 12.45
CA SER A 262 -8.19 5.52 13.44
C SER A 262 -8.91 4.18 13.35
N SER A 263 -9.21 3.71 12.13
CA SER A 263 -9.86 2.41 11.93
C SER A 263 -8.97 1.25 12.38
N ARG A 264 -7.65 1.29 12.09
CA ARG A 264 -6.71 0.27 12.61
C ARG A 264 -6.65 0.24 14.13
N LYS A 265 -6.66 1.39 14.80
CA LYS A 265 -6.65 1.45 16.27
C LYS A 265 -7.93 0.83 16.85
N ALA A 266 -9.09 1.15 16.27
CA ALA A 266 -10.37 0.57 16.67
C ALA A 266 -10.44 -0.95 16.46
N SER A 267 -9.95 -1.45 15.31
CA SER A 267 -9.89 -2.89 15.03
C SER A 267 -8.94 -3.62 15.97
N LYS A 268 -7.80 -3.01 16.32
CA LYS A 268 -6.85 -3.59 17.29
C LYS A 268 -7.46 -3.65 18.69
N ALA A 269 -8.19 -2.62 19.12
CA ALA A 269 -8.87 -2.59 20.42
C ALA A 269 -10.00 -3.63 20.52
N LYS A 270 -10.76 -3.87 19.43
CA LYS A 270 -11.79 -4.93 19.38
C LYS A 270 -11.21 -6.34 19.49
N HIS A 271 -10.01 -6.58 18.97
CA HIS A 271 -9.35 -7.88 19.06
C HIS A 271 -8.69 -8.14 20.42
N THR A 272 -8.67 -7.16 21.33
CA THR A 272 -8.05 -7.25 22.67
C THR A 272 -9.10 -7.26 23.81
N GLN A 273 -10.35 -7.65 23.54
CA GLN A 273 -11.29 -7.97 24.64
C GLN A 273 -11.03 -9.38 25.18
N PRO A 274 -10.93 -9.57 26.52
CA PRO A 274 -10.49 -10.81 27.12
C PRO A 274 -11.59 -11.87 27.07
N GLY A 275 -11.28 -13.00 26.43
CA GLY A 275 -11.93 -14.26 26.74
C GLY A 275 -11.65 -14.62 28.19
N LYS A 276 -12.71 -14.91 28.96
CA LYS A 276 -12.60 -15.55 30.27
C LYS A 276 -11.81 -16.84 30.12
N ASP A 277 -10.66 -16.92 30.76
CA ASP A 277 -10.16 -18.18 31.30
C ASP A 277 -9.44 -17.91 32.62
N THR A 278 -9.98 -18.55 33.65
CA THR A 278 -9.45 -18.68 34.99
C THR A 278 -8.12 -19.42 34.96
N GLY A 279 -7.09 -18.89 35.63
CA GLY A 279 -5.95 -19.72 36.04
C GLY A 279 -4.60 -19.02 36.00
N THR A 280 -4.12 -18.68 37.19
CA THR A 280 -2.71 -18.50 37.56
C THR A 280 -2.01 -17.23 37.06
N ALA A 281 -2.17 -16.19 37.87
CA ALA A 281 -1.19 -15.13 38.02
C ALA A 281 0.11 -15.70 38.62
N SER A 282 1.22 -15.54 37.92
CA SER A 282 2.51 -15.13 38.50
C SER A 282 3.53 -14.89 37.38
N GLN A 283 4.34 -13.85 37.54
CA GLN A 283 5.51 -13.49 36.72
C GLN A 283 5.22 -12.91 35.33
N ARG A 284 4.95 -11.59 35.29
CA ARG A 284 5.35 -10.66 34.22
C ARG A 284 5.04 -9.22 34.67
N GLN A 285 5.70 -8.82 35.74
CA GLN A 285 5.58 -7.47 36.29
C GLN A 285 6.98 -6.97 36.64
N GLU A 286 7.84 -6.89 35.62
CA GLU A 286 9.20 -6.33 35.72
C GLU A 286 9.81 -6.17 34.32
N MET A 287 9.16 -5.45 33.40
CA MET A 287 9.74 -4.99 32.11
C MET A 287 8.93 -3.85 31.47
N ALA A 288 8.15 -3.09 32.25
CA ALA A 288 7.21 -2.09 31.71
C ALA A 288 7.55 -0.63 32.07
N GLU A 289 8.70 -0.36 32.68
CA GLU A 289 8.97 0.97 33.26
C GLU A 289 10.14 1.75 32.61
N GLU A 290 10.66 1.32 31.45
CA GLU A 290 11.81 1.99 30.80
C GLU A 290 11.55 2.49 29.36
N ALA A 291 10.30 2.68 28.97
CA ALA A 291 9.95 3.26 27.65
C ALA A 291 9.16 4.58 27.73
N ALA A 292 9.02 5.16 28.92
CA ALA A 292 8.24 6.36 29.16
C ALA A 292 9.09 7.63 29.32
N VAL A 293 10.20 7.79 28.59
CA VAL A 293 10.91 9.07 28.51
C VAL A 293 11.52 9.24 27.12
N THR A 294 10.73 9.71 26.15
CA THR A 294 11.18 10.73 25.18
C THR A 294 10.03 11.19 24.27
N GLY A 295 9.58 12.41 24.51
CA GLY A 295 9.59 13.46 23.48
C GLY A 295 8.63 13.32 22.30
N ASP A 296 7.47 13.95 22.48
CA ASP A 296 6.51 14.38 21.48
C ASP A 296 7.14 14.92 20.18
N SER A 297 6.71 14.37 19.03
CA SER A 297 6.82 15.04 17.73
C SER A 297 5.88 14.36 16.74
N HIS A 298 4.84 15.09 16.33
CA HIS A 298 3.87 14.71 15.30
C HIS A 298 4.54 14.13 14.04
N ARG A 299 4.57 12.80 13.89
CA ARG A 299 5.11 12.12 12.69
C ARG A 299 4.01 11.51 11.82
N LEU A 300 3.90 12.03 10.60
CA LEU A 300 3.05 11.54 9.52
C LEU A 300 3.64 10.26 8.91
N HIS A 301 3.44 9.13 9.60
CA HIS A 301 3.54 7.78 9.06
C HIS A 301 2.28 7.36 8.30
N SER A 302 2.34 7.25 6.98
CA SER A 302 1.29 6.56 6.25
C SER A 302 1.65 6.01 4.89
N VAL A 303 0.96 4.91 4.61
CA VAL A 303 0.89 4.26 3.33
C VAL A 303 -0.40 4.75 2.65
N LEU A 304 -0.24 5.40 1.52
CA LEU A 304 -1.27 5.94 0.65
C LEU A 304 -1.78 4.89 -0.31
N THR A 305 -3.05 4.98 -0.70
CA THR A 305 -3.65 4.11 -1.72
C THR A 305 -4.29 4.99 -2.78
N SER A 306 -3.78 4.90 -3.99
CA SER A 306 -4.20 5.67 -5.16
C SER A 306 -4.93 4.76 -6.15
N LYS A 307 -6.02 5.23 -6.75
CA LYS A 307 -6.77 4.46 -7.76
C LYS A 307 -6.22 4.78 -9.15
N ALA A 308 -5.48 3.86 -9.77
CA ALA A 308 -5.09 4.01 -11.17
C ALA A 308 -6.29 3.70 -12.07
N PHE A 309 -6.49 4.50 -13.11
CA PHE A 309 -7.42 4.18 -14.21
C PHE A 309 -6.58 3.87 -15.44
N GLY A 310 -6.87 2.75 -16.09
CA GLY A 310 -6.43 2.53 -17.47
C GLY A 310 -7.20 3.48 -18.37
N SER A 311 -6.48 4.15 -19.26
CA SER A 311 -7.03 5.03 -20.30
C SER A 311 -7.99 4.31 -21.23
#